data_AF-A0A4Q3S6E9-F1
#
_entry.id   AF-A0A4Q3S6E9-F1
#
_cell.length_a   1.000
_cell.length_b   1.000
_cell.length_c   1.000
_cell.angle_alpha   90.00
_cell.angle_beta   90.00
_cell.angle_gamma   90.00
#
_symmetry.space_group_name_H-M   'P 1'
#
loop_
_entity.id
_entity.type
_entity.pdbx_description
1 polymer ?
#
loop_
_entity_poly.entity_id
_entity_poly.type
_entity_poly.pdbx_seq_one_letter_code
_entity_poly.pdbx_strand_id
1 'polypeptide(L)'
;AYFEKSSELAIRGIVIYFNENFMGDHIMDKEEMAVLKKLFVRSMRGIEFYGQKKTQVIRMMHDLLEMRGMQSVIQLLALLETLSATREYHYISSTTFDNRFDQSETDRMNMVYEYVLKSFRQKIELKDLANLLHMTPTSFSRYFTMKNNKPFSKFVTEIRIKHACKLLTESDDSIAQICYECGFNTVSNFNNQFREVMFKKPSQYKKEFMSI
;
A
#
# COMPACT_ATOMS: atom_id res chain seq x y z
N ALA A 1 -26.24 0.22 -4.62
CA ALA A 1 -26.27 1.19 -3.51
C ALA A 1 -24.99 2.06 -3.42
N TYR A 2 -23.85 1.60 -2.90
CA TYR A 2 -22.62 2.45 -2.78
C TYR A 2 -21.86 2.67 -4.10
N PHE A 3 -21.93 1.72 -5.03
CA PHE A 3 -21.20 1.76 -6.31
C PHE A 3 -22.01 2.36 -7.48
N GLU A 4 -23.16 2.95 -7.21
CA GLU A 4 -23.96 3.64 -8.22
C GLU A 4 -23.44 5.05 -8.44
N LYS A 5 -23.35 5.48 -9.70
CA LYS A 5 -22.84 6.80 -10.12
C LYS A 5 -23.55 8.00 -9.50
N SER A 6 -24.75 7.80 -8.94
CA SER A 6 -25.61 8.81 -8.31
C SER A 6 -25.74 8.63 -6.79
N SER A 7 -24.88 7.84 -6.17
CA SER A 7 -24.93 7.61 -4.72
C SER A 7 -24.28 8.76 -3.96
N GLU A 8 -25.04 9.40 -3.07
CA GLU A 8 -24.52 10.40 -2.11
C GLU A 8 -23.93 9.74 -0.85
N LEU A 9 -23.92 8.41 -0.78
CA LEU A 9 -23.41 7.68 0.37
C LEU A 9 -21.88 7.78 0.41
N ALA A 10 -21.34 8.30 1.51
CA ALA A 10 -19.91 8.44 1.74
C ALA A 10 -19.43 7.47 2.83
N ILE A 11 -18.38 6.69 2.53
CA ILE A 11 -17.67 5.89 3.53
C ILE A 11 -16.59 6.77 4.15
N ARG A 12 -16.60 6.89 5.47
CA ARG A 12 -15.46 7.40 6.23
C ARG A 12 -14.79 6.24 6.93
N GLY A 13 -13.47 6.10 6.75
CA GLY A 13 -12.66 5.07 7.38
C GLY A 13 -11.39 5.67 7.95
N ILE A 14 -10.97 5.14 9.10
CA ILE A 14 -9.65 5.41 9.67
C ILE A 14 -8.78 4.19 9.37
N VAL A 15 -7.64 4.41 8.72
CA VAL A 15 -6.67 3.36 8.43
C VAL A 15 -5.34 3.74 9.06
N ILE A 16 -4.79 2.85 9.88
CA ILE A 16 -3.49 3.03 10.53
C ILE A 16 -2.50 2.10 9.83
N TYR A 17 -1.50 2.67 9.17
CA TYR A 17 -0.42 1.92 8.53
C TYR A 17 0.83 1.95 9.40
N PHE A 18 1.40 0.78 9.69
CA PHE A 18 2.68 0.63 10.37
C PHE A 18 3.39 -0.62 9.86
N ASN A 19 4.72 -0.65 10.00
CA ASN A 19 5.53 -1.83 9.68
C ASN A 19 5.44 -2.84 10.84
N GLU A 20 5.39 -4.15 10.58
CA GLU A 20 5.40 -5.19 11.64
C GLU A 20 6.59 -5.01 12.61
N ASN A 21 7.74 -4.54 12.10
CA ASN A 21 8.96 -4.33 12.88
C ASN A 21 9.16 -2.86 13.30
N PHE A 22 8.09 -2.07 13.45
CA PHE A 22 8.22 -0.65 13.81
C PHE A 22 8.92 -0.38 15.15
N MET A 23 8.99 -1.38 16.05
CA MET A 23 9.73 -1.31 17.32
C MET A 23 11.16 -1.88 17.22
N GLY A 24 11.56 -2.37 16.06
CA GLY A 24 12.84 -3.07 15.86
C GLY A 24 12.76 -4.57 16.17
N ASP A 25 13.55 -5.35 15.42
CA ASP A 25 13.50 -6.81 15.41
C ASP A 25 13.74 -7.43 16.80
N HIS A 26 14.66 -6.84 17.58
CA HIS A 26 15.02 -7.36 18.90
C HIS A 26 13.95 -7.18 19.99
N ILE A 27 13.08 -6.18 19.86
CA ILE A 27 12.01 -5.93 20.84
C ILE A 27 10.89 -6.95 20.64
N MET A 28 10.57 -7.25 19.38
CA MET A 28 9.53 -8.23 19.06
C MET A 28 9.85 -9.62 19.61
N ASP A 29 11.13 -9.98 19.78
CA ASP A 29 11.58 -11.26 20.33
C ASP A 29 11.47 -11.43 21.85
N LYS A 30 11.06 -10.38 22.56
CA LYS A 30 10.87 -10.43 24.02
C LYS A 30 9.56 -11.11 24.42
N GLU A 31 9.53 -11.66 25.62
CA GLU A 31 8.36 -12.40 26.14
C GLU A 31 7.14 -11.49 26.31
N GLU A 32 7.37 -10.23 26.64
CA GLU A 32 6.36 -9.18 26.76
C GLU A 32 5.58 -8.96 25.46
N MET A 33 6.19 -9.27 24.30
CA MET A 33 5.58 -9.13 22.98
C MET A 33 4.83 -10.37 22.51
N ALA A 34 4.81 -11.46 23.30
CA ALA A 34 4.22 -12.74 22.88
C ALA A 34 2.73 -12.64 22.52
N VAL A 35 1.97 -11.78 23.20
CA VAL A 35 0.53 -11.59 22.94
C VAL A 35 0.31 -10.81 21.64
N LEU A 36 1.13 -9.79 21.37
CA LEU A 36 1.09 -9.03 20.12
C LEU A 36 1.52 -9.91 18.93
N LYS A 37 2.56 -10.73 19.08
CA LYS A 37 2.96 -11.73 18.07
C LYS A 37 1.80 -12.65 17.70
N LYS A 38 1.08 -13.17 18.70
CA LYS A 38 -0.12 -13.99 18.46
C LYS A 38 -1.22 -13.20 17.75
N LEU A 39 -1.40 -11.92 18.03
CA LEU A 39 -2.33 -11.07 17.28
C LEU A 39 -1.93 -10.96 15.81
N PHE A 40 -0.67 -10.68 15.50
CA PHE A 40 -0.20 -10.55 14.11
C PHE A 40 -0.37 -11.85 13.33
N VAL A 41 -0.01 -12.99 13.93
CA VAL A 41 -0.24 -14.31 13.31
C VAL A 41 -1.73 -14.57 13.05
N ARG A 42 -2.62 -14.23 14.00
CA ARG A 42 -4.07 -14.35 13.80
C ARG A 42 -4.56 -13.39 12.70
N SER A 43 -3.99 -12.20 12.62
CA SER A 43 -4.43 -11.14 11.71
C SER A 43 -4.23 -11.49 10.24
N MET A 44 -3.34 -12.43 9.94
CA MET A 44 -3.12 -12.98 8.59
C MET A 44 -4.41 -13.51 7.94
N ARG A 45 -5.39 -13.94 8.73
CA ARG A 45 -6.69 -14.44 8.23
C ARG A 45 -7.74 -13.35 8.03
N GLY A 46 -7.37 -12.09 8.28
CA GLY A 46 -8.29 -10.98 8.47
C GLY A 46 -9.09 -11.17 9.77
N ILE A 47 -9.12 -10.15 10.62
CA ILE A 47 -9.89 -10.20 11.86
C ILE A 47 -10.94 -9.10 11.84
N GLU A 48 -12.19 -9.48 12.05
CA GLU A 48 -13.26 -8.56 12.40
C GLU A 48 -13.54 -8.66 13.90
N PHE A 49 -13.37 -7.54 14.59
CA PHE A 49 -13.65 -7.42 16.02
C PHE A 49 -15.08 -6.96 16.26
N TYR A 50 -15.70 -7.49 17.31
CA TYR A 50 -17.03 -7.12 17.77
C TYR A 50 -17.05 -6.87 19.29
N GLY A 51 -18.22 -6.57 19.84
CA GLY A 51 -18.40 -6.43 21.29
C GLY A 51 -17.84 -5.13 21.88
N GLN A 52 -17.60 -5.14 23.19
CA GLN A 52 -17.20 -3.92 23.91
C GLN A 52 -15.78 -3.48 23.56
N LYS A 53 -14.89 -4.44 23.30
CA LYS A 53 -13.49 -4.13 22.95
C LYS A 53 -13.37 -3.43 21.60
N LYS A 54 -14.23 -3.75 20.63
CA LYS A 54 -14.36 -2.98 19.38
C LYS A 54 -14.67 -1.50 19.67
N THR A 55 -15.68 -1.23 20.49
CA THR A 55 -16.10 0.14 20.82
C THR A 55 -14.99 0.93 21.52
N GLN A 56 -14.25 0.28 22.42
CA GLN A 56 -13.08 0.86 23.06
C GLN A 56 -12.01 1.22 22.02
N VAL A 57 -11.66 0.29 21.14
CA VAL A 57 -10.64 0.51 20.10
C VAL A 57 -11.04 1.60 19.11
N ILE A 58 -12.31 1.69 18.71
CA ILE A 58 -12.79 2.78 17.84
C ILE A 58 -12.51 4.15 18.48
N ARG A 59 -12.78 4.31 19.79
CA ARG A 59 -12.45 5.56 20.50
C ARG A 59 -10.95 5.83 20.49
N MET A 60 -10.15 4.81 20.79
CA MET A 60 -8.68 4.93 20.77
C MET A 60 -8.15 5.32 19.39
N MET A 61 -8.76 4.83 18.30
CA MET A 61 -8.41 5.21 16.92
C MET A 61 -8.76 6.66 16.59
N HIS A 62 -9.88 7.17 17.13
CA HIS A 62 -10.22 8.58 16.98
C HIS A 62 -9.24 9.49 17.74
N ASP A 63 -8.91 9.12 18.98
CA ASP A 63 -7.95 9.88 19.79
C ASP A 63 -6.57 9.96 19.11
N LEU A 64 -6.16 8.89 18.42
CA LEU A 64 -4.90 8.81 17.70
C LEU A 64 -4.74 9.90 16.63
N LEU A 65 -5.84 10.40 16.04
CA LEU A 65 -5.81 11.43 14.99
C LEU A 65 -5.28 12.78 15.49
N GLU A 66 -5.47 13.06 16.78
CA GLU A 66 -5.06 14.33 17.41
C GLU A 66 -3.70 14.21 18.12
N MET A 67 -3.18 12.98 18.29
CA MET A 67 -1.93 12.72 18.99
C MET A 67 -0.70 12.94 18.10
N ARG A 68 0.40 13.36 18.71
CA ARG A 68 1.69 13.61 18.04
C ARG A 68 2.83 12.99 18.84
N GLY A 69 3.94 12.71 18.15
CA GLY A 69 5.17 12.22 18.80
C GLY A 69 5.00 10.87 19.49
N MET A 70 5.69 10.68 20.62
CA MET A 70 5.72 9.38 21.33
C MET A 70 4.34 8.96 21.86
N GLN A 71 3.46 9.92 22.15
CA GLN A 71 2.11 9.64 22.66
C GLN A 71 1.28 8.82 21.66
N SER A 72 1.41 9.08 20.36
CA SER A 72 0.69 8.29 19.35
C SER A 72 1.23 6.86 19.26
N VAL A 73 2.54 6.67 19.45
CA VAL A 73 3.15 5.33 19.50
C VAL A 73 2.65 4.55 20.71
N ILE A 74 2.61 5.17 21.90
CA ILE A 74 2.08 4.54 23.12
C ILE A 74 0.60 4.16 22.93
N GLN A 75 -0.19 5.05 22.34
CA GLN A 75 -1.60 4.78 22.07
C GLN A 75 -1.80 3.62 21.08
N LEU A 76 -0.98 3.55 20.02
CA LEU A 76 -0.99 2.43 19.08
C LEU A 76 -0.69 1.10 19.80
N LEU A 77 0.30 1.09 20.70
CA LEU A 77 0.63 -0.11 21.48
C LEU A 77 -0.51 -0.54 22.40
N ALA A 78 -1.13 0.41 23.10
CA ALA A 78 -2.28 0.14 23.96
C ALA A 78 -3.48 -0.40 23.14
N LEU A 79 -3.67 0.11 21.92
CA LEU A 79 -4.69 -0.38 21.00
C LEU A 79 -4.42 -1.83 20.60
N LEU A 80 -3.18 -2.12 20.17
CA LEU A 80 -2.76 -3.47 19.78
C LEU A 80 -2.87 -4.45 20.95
N GLU A 81 -2.47 -4.04 22.15
CA GLU A 81 -2.63 -4.84 23.37
C GLU A 81 -4.11 -5.16 23.62
N THR A 82 -5.00 -4.15 23.52
CA THR A 82 -6.45 -4.30 23.70
C THR A 82 -7.04 -5.31 22.70
N LEU A 83 -6.64 -5.22 21.42
CA LEU A 83 -7.03 -6.17 20.37
C LEU A 83 -6.44 -7.56 20.60
N SER A 84 -5.22 -7.63 21.14
CA SER A 84 -4.54 -8.90 21.35
C SER A 84 -5.18 -9.72 22.47
N ALA A 85 -5.71 -9.05 23.50
CA ALA A 85 -6.31 -9.66 24.68
C ALA A 85 -7.79 -10.05 24.51
N THR A 86 -8.49 -9.51 23.51
CA THR A 86 -9.91 -9.84 23.32
C THR A 86 -10.14 -11.20 22.67
N ARG A 87 -11.26 -11.83 23.04
CA ARG A 87 -11.83 -13.02 22.38
C ARG A 87 -13.03 -12.69 21.50
N GLU A 88 -13.44 -11.42 21.47
CA GLU A 88 -14.60 -10.92 20.71
C GLU A 88 -14.20 -10.62 19.25
N TYR A 89 -13.91 -11.67 18.49
CA TYR A 89 -13.56 -11.54 17.08
C TYR A 89 -13.94 -12.77 16.27
N HIS A 90 -14.09 -12.59 14.97
CA HIS A 90 -14.12 -13.70 14.01
C HIS A 90 -13.14 -13.46 12.87
N TYR A 91 -12.74 -14.55 12.22
CA TYR A 91 -11.92 -14.45 11.02
C TYR A 91 -12.80 -14.05 9.84
N ILE A 92 -12.25 -13.19 8.98
CA ILE A 92 -12.90 -12.81 7.72
C ILE A 92 -12.71 -13.94 6.69
N SER A 93 -11.55 -14.62 6.73
CA SER A 93 -11.30 -15.81 5.91
C SER A 93 -11.58 -17.13 6.64
N SER A 94 -12.34 -18.01 5.98
CA SER A 94 -12.75 -19.32 6.47
C SER A 94 -11.66 -20.40 6.41
N THR A 95 -10.63 -20.23 5.57
CA THR A 95 -9.54 -21.20 5.45
C THR A 95 -8.39 -20.88 6.40
N THR A 96 -7.81 -21.93 7.00
CA THR A 96 -6.45 -21.87 7.52
C THR A 96 -5.55 -21.54 6.34
N PHE A 97 -5.19 -20.26 6.18
CA PHE A 97 -4.15 -19.84 5.27
C PHE A 97 -2.86 -20.55 5.69
N ASP A 98 -2.42 -21.51 4.87
CA ASP A 98 -1.18 -22.24 5.09
C ASP A 98 -0.01 -21.25 4.92
N ASN A 99 0.51 -20.75 6.05
CA ASN A 99 1.43 -19.61 6.14
C ASN A 99 2.72 -19.77 5.31
N ARG A 100 3.09 -20.99 4.95
CA ARG A 100 4.28 -21.26 4.11
C ARG A 100 4.08 -20.86 2.64
N PHE A 101 2.86 -21.00 2.13
CA PHE A 101 2.56 -20.59 0.76
C PHE A 101 2.43 -19.06 0.67
N ASP A 102 1.86 -18.39 1.67
CA ASP A 102 1.63 -16.94 1.61
C ASP A 102 2.89 -16.09 1.87
N GLN A 103 3.82 -16.55 2.71
CA GLN A 103 5.13 -15.88 2.83
C GLN A 103 5.88 -15.95 1.50
N SER A 104 5.93 -17.13 0.86
CA SER A 104 6.58 -17.28 -0.44
C SER A 104 5.92 -16.41 -1.53
N GLU A 105 4.60 -16.22 -1.46
CA GLU A 105 3.85 -15.39 -2.39
C GLU A 105 4.03 -13.90 -2.11
N THR A 106 4.12 -13.51 -0.84
CA THR A 106 4.45 -12.16 -0.39
C THR A 106 5.87 -11.80 -0.81
N ASP A 107 6.83 -12.71 -0.61
CA ASP A 107 8.22 -12.55 -1.03
C ASP A 107 8.31 -12.41 -2.55
N ARG A 108 7.59 -13.24 -3.31
CA ARG A 108 7.50 -13.13 -4.77
C ARG A 108 6.95 -11.79 -5.22
N MET A 109 5.88 -11.29 -4.60
CA MET A 109 5.35 -9.97 -4.92
C MET A 109 6.31 -8.84 -4.53
N ASN A 110 7.00 -8.96 -3.39
CA ASN A 110 8.04 -8.01 -2.97
C ASN A 110 9.20 -7.96 -3.97
N MET A 111 9.64 -9.10 -4.50
CA MET A 111 10.64 -9.15 -5.57
C MET A 111 10.19 -8.37 -6.81
N VAL A 112 8.92 -8.49 -7.21
CA VAL A 112 8.36 -7.71 -8.33
C VAL A 112 8.38 -6.21 -8.00
N TYR A 113 7.95 -5.82 -6.80
CA TYR A 113 7.94 -4.41 -6.40
C TYR A 113 9.35 -3.82 -6.36
N GLU A 114 10.32 -4.52 -5.77
CA GLU A 114 11.71 -4.09 -5.75
C GLU A 114 12.29 -3.93 -7.15
N TYR A 115 12.04 -4.91 -8.03
CA TYR A 115 12.49 -4.85 -9.42
C TYR A 115 11.95 -3.61 -10.12
N VAL A 116 10.65 -3.32 -9.95
CA VAL A 116 10.01 -2.15 -10.53
C VAL A 116 10.58 -0.86 -9.93
N LEU A 117 10.73 -0.76 -8.62
CA LEU A 117 11.28 0.45 -7.98
C LEU A 117 12.72 0.74 -8.39
N LYS A 118 13.51 -0.30 -8.68
CA LYS A 118 14.88 -0.17 -9.21
C LYS A 118 14.90 0.19 -10.70
N SER A 119 13.92 -0.28 -11.47
CA SER A 119 13.98 -0.28 -12.95
C SER A 119 12.92 0.57 -13.65
N PHE A 120 12.00 1.23 -12.94
CA PHE A 120 10.85 1.93 -13.54
C PHE A 120 11.24 3.02 -14.55
N ARG A 121 12.43 3.61 -14.42
CA ARG A 121 12.97 4.62 -15.35
C ARG A 121 13.34 4.04 -16.71
N GLN A 122 13.56 2.73 -16.79
CA GLN A 122 13.92 2.03 -18.01
C GLN A 122 12.72 1.22 -18.54
N LYS A 123 12.86 0.67 -19.74
CA LYS A 123 11.88 -0.25 -20.30
C LYS A 123 11.89 -1.54 -19.46
N ILE A 124 10.78 -1.82 -18.78
CA ILE A 124 10.58 -3.09 -18.07
C ILE A 124 9.96 -4.08 -19.04
N GLU A 125 10.67 -5.16 -19.36
CA GLU A 125 10.10 -6.23 -20.18
C GLU A 125 9.34 -7.23 -19.30
N LEU A 126 8.14 -7.60 -19.75
CA LEU A 126 7.30 -8.57 -19.04
C LEU A 126 8.02 -9.93 -18.88
N LYS A 127 8.91 -10.26 -19.83
CA LYS A 127 9.73 -11.47 -19.82
C LYS A 127 10.69 -11.50 -18.63
N ASP A 128 11.27 -10.37 -18.23
CA ASP A 128 12.24 -10.31 -17.14
C ASP A 128 11.56 -10.64 -15.81
N LEU A 129 10.38 -10.07 -15.57
CA LEU A 129 9.59 -10.35 -14.37
C LEU A 129 8.99 -11.75 -14.36
N ALA A 130 8.62 -12.27 -15.53
CA ALA A 130 8.19 -13.65 -15.65
C ALA A 130 9.35 -14.60 -15.28
N ASN A 131 10.55 -14.37 -15.80
CA ASN A 131 11.74 -15.13 -15.46
C ASN A 131 12.10 -15.01 -13.97
N LEU A 132 11.98 -13.81 -13.38
CA LEU A 132 12.22 -13.55 -11.96
C LEU A 132 11.36 -14.43 -11.05
N LEU A 133 10.13 -14.73 -11.47
CA LEU A 133 9.20 -15.60 -10.73
C LEU A 133 9.19 -17.05 -11.22
N HIS A 134 10.07 -17.40 -12.17
CA HIS A 134 10.08 -18.70 -12.86
C HIS A 134 8.73 -19.05 -13.51
N MET A 135 8.12 -18.07 -14.19
CA MET A 135 6.84 -18.17 -14.88
C MET A 135 6.97 -17.80 -16.37
N THR A 136 5.97 -18.16 -17.16
CA THR A 136 5.79 -17.61 -18.51
C THR A 136 5.19 -16.20 -18.43
N PRO A 137 5.38 -15.33 -19.45
CA PRO A 137 4.82 -13.97 -19.45
C PRO A 137 3.29 -13.94 -19.29
N THR A 138 2.59 -14.92 -19.87
CA THR A 138 1.13 -15.05 -19.74
C THR A 138 0.71 -15.42 -18.32
N SER A 139 1.41 -16.36 -17.68
CA SER A 139 1.20 -16.71 -16.27
C SER A 139 1.48 -15.53 -15.36
N PHE A 140 2.55 -14.78 -15.59
CA PHE A 140 2.88 -13.58 -14.84
C PHE A 140 1.78 -12.52 -14.95
N SER A 141 1.28 -12.23 -16.17
CA SER A 141 0.24 -11.23 -16.36
C SER A 141 -1.05 -11.58 -15.61
N ARG A 142 -1.46 -12.86 -15.65
CA ARG A 142 -2.62 -13.35 -14.91
C ARG A 142 -2.38 -13.29 -13.40
N TYR A 143 -1.21 -13.75 -12.96
CA TYR A 143 -0.78 -13.73 -11.58
C TYR A 143 -0.81 -12.32 -10.98
N PHE A 144 -0.15 -11.36 -11.63
CA PHE A 144 -0.06 -9.99 -11.15
C PHE A 144 -1.43 -9.33 -11.06
N THR A 145 -2.27 -9.52 -12.09
CA THR A 145 -3.63 -8.97 -12.13
C THR A 145 -4.51 -9.55 -11.03
N MET A 146 -4.43 -10.86 -10.79
CA MET A 146 -5.15 -11.52 -9.71
C MET A 146 -4.74 -11.00 -8.33
N LYS A 147 -3.44 -10.76 -8.11
CA LYS A 147 -2.92 -10.28 -6.82
C LYS A 147 -3.17 -8.79 -6.58
N ASN A 148 -3.16 -7.97 -7.62
CA ASN A 148 -3.22 -6.51 -7.50
C ASN A 148 -4.55 -5.89 -7.96
N ASN A 149 -5.48 -6.70 -8.48
CA ASN A 149 -6.70 -6.25 -9.14
C ASN A 149 -6.46 -5.21 -10.25
N LYS A 150 -5.26 -5.18 -10.85
CA LYS A 150 -4.92 -4.30 -11.96
C LYS A 150 -3.81 -4.86 -12.85
N PRO A 151 -3.78 -4.50 -14.14
CA PRO A 151 -2.71 -4.91 -15.04
C PRO A 151 -1.35 -4.37 -14.59
N PHE A 152 -0.29 -5.16 -14.84
CA PHE A 152 1.08 -4.78 -14.51
C PHE A 152 1.53 -3.45 -15.15
N SER A 153 1.13 -3.21 -16.40
CA SER A 153 1.45 -1.94 -17.10
C SER A 153 0.87 -0.72 -16.38
N LYS A 154 -0.33 -0.82 -15.81
CA LYS A 154 -0.95 0.25 -15.02
C LYS A 154 -0.18 0.50 -13.73
N PHE A 155 0.25 -0.57 -13.06
CA PHE A 155 1.10 -0.45 -11.87
C PHE A 155 2.41 0.30 -12.15
N VAL A 156 3.14 -0.06 -13.22
CA VAL A 156 4.37 0.66 -13.61
C VAL A 156 4.07 2.13 -13.91
N THR A 157 2.99 2.42 -14.64
CA THR A 157 2.57 3.80 -14.91
C THR A 157 2.33 4.57 -13.63
N GLU A 158 1.61 4.03 -12.66
CA GLU A 158 1.34 4.70 -11.38
C GLU A 158 2.63 5.04 -10.63
N ILE A 159 3.60 4.12 -10.59
CA ILE A 159 4.91 4.38 -9.96
C ILE A 159 5.63 5.53 -10.67
N ARG A 160 5.65 5.54 -12.01
CA ARG A 160 6.25 6.61 -12.81
C ARG A 160 5.57 7.96 -12.59
N ILE A 161 4.24 7.99 -12.51
CA ILE A 161 3.48 9.21 -12.25
C ILE A 161 3.74 9.72 -10.83
N LYS A 162 3.80 8.85 -9.82
CA LYS A 162 4.16 9.25 -8.45
C LYS A 162 5.54 9.90 -8.40
N HIS A 163 6.53 9.33 -9.11
CA HIS A 163 7.85 9.94 -9.23
C HIS A 163 7.80 11.29 -9.97
N ALA A 164 6.99 11.39 -11.03
CA ALA A 164 6.81 12.65 -11.75
C ALA A 164 6.20 13.75 -10.87
N CYS A 165 5.20 13.41 -10.03
CA CYS A 165 4.62 14.35 -9.08
C CYS A 165 5.70 14.91 -8.13
N LYS A 166 6.57 14.04 -7.61
CA LYS A 166 7.70 14.44 -6.76
C LYS A 166 8.64 15.40 -7.49
N LEU A 167 9.05 15.08 -8.71
CA LEU A 167 9.92 15.97 -9.49
C LEU A 167 9.24 17.30 -9.84
N LEU A 168 7.94 17.30 -10.15
CA LEU A 168 7.21 18.53 -10.46
C LEU A 168 7.17 19.50 -9.28
N THR A 169 7.24 19.01 -8.04
CA THR A 169 7.23 19.83 -6.82
C THR A 169 8.63 20.18 -6.30
N GLU A 170 9.63 19.33 -6.57
CA GLU A 170 10.97 19.47 -6.00
C GLU A 170 12.02 20.02 -6.99
N SER A 171 11.70 20.11 -8.28
CA SER A 171 12.64 20.54 -9.32
C SER A 171 12.08 21.64 -10.23
N ASP A 172 12.98 22.46 -10.76
CA ASP A 172 12.69 23.43 -11.81
C ASP A 172 12.71 22.81 -13.23
N ASP A 173 12.88 21.50 -13.32
CA ASP A 173 12.95 20.79 -14.59
C ASP A 173 11.70 21.00 -15.44
N SER A 174 11.91 21.03 -16.75
CA SER A 174 10.82 21.13 -17.72
C SER A 174 9.96 19.86 -17.69
N ILE A 175 8.67 19.98 -18.03
CA ILE A 175 7.76 18.83 -18.12
C ILE A 175 8.30 17.76 -19.08
N ALA A 176 8.98 18.17 -20.15
CA ALA A 176 9.60 17.26 -21.10
C ALA A 176 10.75 16.47 -20.46
N GLN A 177 11.59 17.11 -19.66
CA GLN A 177 12.69 16.45 -18.95
C GLN A 177 12.15 15.46 -17.90
N ILE A 178 11.20 15.89 -17.08
CA ILE A 178 10.54 15.04 -16.07
C ILE A 178 9.90 13.80 -16.73
N CYS A 179 9.26 13.98 -17.90
CA CYS A 179 8.70 12.87 -18.68
C CYS A 179 9.74 11.79 -18.98
N TYR A 180 10.90 12.18 -19.52
CA TYR A 180 11.96 11.23 -19.87
C TYR A 180 12.63 10.63 -18.64
N GLU A 181 12.86 11.41 -17.58
CA GLU A 181 13.42 10.91 -16.32
C GLU A 181 12.52 9.89 -15.61
N CYS A 182 11.20 10.01 -15.80
CA CYS A 182 10.23 9.04 -15.30
C CYS A 182 10.08 7.81 -16.21
N GLY A 183 10.85 7.69 -17.30
CA GLY A 183 10.87 6.52 -18.18
C GLY A 183 9.77 6.49 -19.24
N PHE A 184 9.15 7.63 -19.55
CA PHE A 184 8.21 7.74 -20.67
C PHE A 184 8.95 8.09 -21.97
N ASN A 185 8.55 7.46 -23.07
CA ASN A 185 9.18 7.67 -24.38
C ASN A 185 8.69 8.94 -25.09
N THR A 186 7.50 9.44 -24.75
CA THR A 186 6.90 10.62 -25.39
C THR A 186 6.10 11.45 -24.39
N VAL A 187 6.20 12.77 -24.54
CA VAL A 187 5.46 13.75 -23.72
C VAL A 187 3.95 13.59 -23.87
N SER A 188 3.47 13.20 -25.06
CA SER A 188 2.04 12.95 -25.30
C SER A 188 1.51 11.77 -24.48
N ASN A 189 2.24 10.64 -24.46
CA ASN A 189 1.87 9.49 -23.63
C ASN A 189 1.92 9.85 -22.14
N PHE A 190 2.99 10.54 -21.70
CA PHE A 190 3.11 11.03 -20.33
C PHE A 190 1.92 11.89 -19.91
N ASN A 191 1.56 12.90 -20.70
CA ASN A 191 0.45 13.80 -20.39
C ASN A 191 -0.89 13.05 -20.28
N ASN A 192 -1.13 12.07 -21.17
CA ASN A 192 -2.35 11.27 -21.14
C ASN A 192 -2.41 10.40 -19.88
N GLN A 193 -1.33 9.67 -19.56
CA GLN A 193 -1.27 8.82 -18.38
C GLN A 193 -1.31 9.63 -17.08
N PHE A 194 -0.63 10.79 -17.03
CA PHE A 194 -0.66 11.68 -15.87
C PHE A 194 -2.08 12.19 -15.62
N ARG A 195 -2.80 12.61 -16.67
CA ARG A 195 -4.19 13.03 -16.54
C ARG A 195 -5.11 11.88 -16.13
N GLU A 196 -4.86 10.66 -16.59
CA GLU A 196 -5.64 9.49 -16.19
C GLU A 196 -5.45 9.16 -14.70
N VAL A 197 -4.22 9.27 -14.19
CA VAL A 197 -3.88 8.93 -12.80
C VAL A 197 -4.19 10.06 -11.81
N MET A 198 -3.87 11.31 -12.16
CA MET A 198 -3.97 12.47 -11.28
C MET A 198 -5.21 13.34 -11.54
N PHE A 199 -6.00 13.03 -12.57
CA PHE A 199 -7.16 13.82 -13.03
C PHE A 199 -6.85 15.28 -13.39
N LYS A 200 -5.57 15.62 -13.55
CA LYS A 200 -5.06 16.98 -13.86
C LYS A 200 -3.91 16.90 -14.85
N LYS A 201 -3.58 18.02 -15.51
CA LYS A 201 -2.37 18.10 -16.35
C LYS A 201 -1.11 18.31 -15.50
N PRO A 202 0.06 17.82 -15.92
CA PRO A 202 1.33 18.05 -15.19
C PRO A 202 1.61 19.53 -14.91
N SER A 203 1.33 20.42 -15.87
CA SER A 203 1.51 21.87 -15.71
C SER A 203 0.57 22.48 -14.67
N GLN A 204 -0.67 22.01 -14.61
CA GLN A 204 -1.63 22.44 -13.59
C GLN A 204 -1.17 21.97 -12.21
N TYR A 205 -0.73 20.72 -12.11
CA TYR A 205 -0.20 20.17 -10.87
C TYR A 205 1.02 20.96 -10.37
N LYS A 206 2.00 21.23 -11.23
CA LYS A 206 3.18 22.06 -10.87
C LYS A 206 2.78 23.45 -10.38
N LYS A 207 1.86 24.12 -11.08
CA LYS A 207 1.41 25.47 -10.71
C LYS A 207 0.70 25.50 -9.35
N GLU A 208 -0.16 24.53 -9.06
CA GLU A 208 -0.88 24.47 -7.77
C GLU A 208 0.09 24.35 -6.59
N PHE A 209 1.13 23.53 -6.72
CA PHE A 209 2.11 23.32 -5.63
C PHE A 209 3.18 24.41 -5.53
N MET A 210 3.52 25.09 -6.62
CA MET A 210 4.43 26.26 -6.58
C MET A 210 3.73 27.56 -6.16
N SER A 211 2.39 27.58 -6.11
CA SER A 211 1.59 28.75 -5.68
C SER A 211 1.29 28.78 -4.18
N ILE A 212 1.85 27.83 -3.42
CA ILE A 212 1.81 27.72 -1.96
C ILE A 212 3.20 28.08 -1.43
#